data_AF-A0A937MJN7-F1
#
_entry.id   AF-A0A937MJN7-F1
#
_cell.length_a   1.000
_cell.length_b   1.000
_cell.length_c   1.000
_cell.angle_alpha   90.00
_cell.angle_beta   90.00
_cell.angle_gamma   90.00
#
_symmetry.space_group_name_H-M   'P 1'
#
loop_
_entity.id
_entity.type
_entity.pdbx_description
1 polymer ?
#
loop_
_entity_poly.entity_id
_entity_poly.type
_entity_poly.pdbx_seq_one_letter_code
_entity_poly.pdbx_strand_id
1 'polypeptide(L)'
;AVQTDIPFNPNIKDGRCTKGIDLVKSNWANTIDEPPFEAYAITCGITFTFGGLRINTDAEVQSTDYRPIPGLFAAGELVGGVFYNNYPGGTGLMNGSVFGKVAGRSAAEYVKQ
;
A
#
# COMPACT_ATOMS: atom_id res chain seq x y z
N ALA A 1 -10.92 -7.25 -30.30
CA ALA A 1 -10.10 -6.14 -29.74
C ALA A 1 -8.88 -6.66 -28.98
N VAL A 2 -9.02 -7.63 -28.07
CA VAL A 2 -7.89 -8.23 -27.33
C VAL A 2 -6.89 -8.91 -28.28
N GLN A 3 -5.60 -8.69 -28.09
CA GLN A 3 -4.49 -9.36 -28.80
C GLN A 3 -4.23 -10.74 -28.16
N THR A 4 -5.02 -11.75 -28.52
CA THR A 4 -4.94 -13.09 -27.92
C THR A 4 -3.73 -13.91 -28.36
N ASP A 5 -3.04 -13.48 -29.41
CA ASP A 5 -1.75 -13.98 -29.90
C ASP A 5 -0.61 -13.72 -28.90
N ILE A 6 -0.76 -12.72 -28.03
CA ILE A 6 0.18 -12.43 -26.94
C ILE A 6 -0.22 -13.27 -25.72
N PRO A 7 0.65 -14.17 -25.20
CA PRO A 7 0.34 -14.96 -24.01
C PRO A 7 0.07 -14.08 -22.79
N PHE A 8 -0.93 -14.45 -21.99
CA PHE A 8 -1.22 -13.77 -20.73
C PHE A 8 -0.15 -14.07 -19.69
N ASN A 9 0.37 -13.02 -19.04
CA ASN A 9 1.27 -13.19 -17.89
C ASN A 9 0.96 -12.12 -16.82
N PRO A 10 0.34 -12.49 -15.68
CA PRO A 10 -0.05 -11.53 -14.66
C PRO A 10 1.14 -10.94 -13.90
N ASN A 11 2.33 -11.56 -13.99
CA ASN A 11 3.49 -11.19 -13.18
C ASN A 11 4.38 -10.13 -13.83
N ILE A 12 4.12 -9.80 -15.10
CA ILE A 12 4.87 -8.78 -15.85
C ILE A 12 3.91 -7.93 -16.66
N LYS A 13 4.34 -6.75 -17.12
CA LYS A 13 3.62 -6.00 -18.16
C LYS A 13 3.72 -6.78 -19.48
N ASP A 14 2.74 -7.66 -19.71
CA ASP A 14 2.76 -8.68 -20.76
C ASP A 14 2.54 -8.15 -22.18
N GLY A 15 2.15 -6.88 -22.33
CA GLY A 15 1.85 -6.27 -23.62
C GLY A 15 0.57 -6.79 -24.28
N ARG A 16 -0.15 -7.73 -23.64
CA ARG A 16 -1.44 -8.24 -24.11
C ARG A 16 -2.47 -7.14 -23.99
N CYS A 17 -2.72 -6.43 -25.08
CA CYS A 17 -3.48 -5.19 -25.10
C CYS A 17 -4.79 -5.31 -25.91
N THR A 18 -5.61 -4.26 -25.86
CA THR A 18 -6.73 -4.07 -26.80
C THR A 18 -6.32 -3.15 -27.95
N LYS A 19 -6.80 -3.43 -29.16
CA LYS A 19 -6.66 -2.57 -30.35
C LYS A 19 -8.03 -2.30 -30.99
N GLY A 20 -8.13 -1.15 -31.66
CA GLY A 20 -9.32 -0.75 -32.41
C GLY A 20 -10.51 -0.34 -31.55
N ILE A 21 -10.27 0.11 -30.31
CA ILE A 21 -11.29 0.66 -29.41
C ILE A 21 -10.78 1.95 -28.78
N ASP A 22 -11.69 2.83 -28.37
CA ASP A 22 -11.33 4.15 -27.80
C ASP A 22 -10.59 4.03 -26.47
N LEU A 23 -10.99 3.09 -25.61
CA LEU A 23 -10.34 2.85 -24.32
C LEU A 23 -9.29 1.74 -24.39
N VAL A 24 -8.06 2.20 -24.57
CA VAL A 24 -6.77 1.52 -24.41
C VAL A 24 -6.58 0.61 -23.18
N LYS A 25 -6.85 -0.71 -23.19
CA LYS A 25 -6.25 -1.59 -22.15
C LYS A 25 -4.85 -2.02 -22.60
N SER A 26 -3.83 -1.45 -21.97
CA SER A 26 -2.43 -1.57 -22.42
C SER A 26 -1.75 -2.89 -22.09
N ASN A 27 -2.21 -3.62 -21.07
CA ASN A 27 -1.66 -4.91 -20.62
C ASN A 27 -2.77 -5.76 -19.99
N TRP A 28 -2.51 -7.06 -19.85
CA TRP A 28 -3.38 -8.01 -19.14
C TRP A 28 -4.82 -8.04 -19.69
N ALA A 29 -5.00 -7.77 -20.97
CA ALA A 29 -6.32 -7.77 -21.58
C ALA A 29 -6.82 -9.21 -21.74
N ASN A 30 -7.92 -9.53 -21.07
CA ASN A 30 -8.64 -10.80 -21.22
C ASN A 30 -10.06 -10.53 -21.70
N THR A 31 -10.63 -11.49 -22.42
CA THR A 31 -12.04 -11.46 -22.81
C THR A 31 -12.92 -11.80 -21.61
N ILE A 32 -14.14 -11.28 -21.62
CA ILE A 32 -15.22 -11.66 -20.70
C ILE A 32 -16.37 -12.10 -21.61
N ASP A 33 -16.34 -13.37 -22.00
CA ASP A 33 -17.18 -13.98 -23.06
C ASP A 33 -18.04 -15.14 -22.55
N GLU A 34 -17.76 -15.64 -21.35
CA GLU A 34 -18.51 -16.72 -20.70
C GLU A 34 -19.51 -16.18 -19.66
N PRO A 35 -20.82 -16.50 -19.78
CA PRO A 35 -21.82 -16.14 -18.77
C PRO A 35 -21.75 -17.05 -17.52
N PRO A 36 -22.35 -16.65 -16.38
CA PRO A 36 -23.14 -15.43 -16.16
C PRO A 36 -22.28 -14.18 -15.96
N PHE A 37 -22.74 -13.05 -16.50
CA PHE A 37 -22.08 -11.77 -16.31
C PHE A 37 -22.58 -11.09 -15.03
N GLU A 38 -21.65 -10.49 -14.28
CA GLU A 38 -21.93 -9.77 -13.04
C GLU A 38 -21.44 -8.32 -13.13
N ALA A 39 -22.14 -7.41 -12.45
CA ALA A 39 -21.78 -6.01 -12.37
C ALA A 39 -21.93 -5.52 -10.92
N TYR A 40 -20.96 -4.71 -10.50
CA TYR A 40 -20.88 -4.17 -9.14
C TYR A 40 -20.81 -2.65 -9.22
N ALA A 41 -21.69 -1.96 -8.50
CA ALA A 41 -21.61 -0.52 -8.36
C ALA A 41 -20.42 -0.18 -7.45
N ILE A 42 -19.49 0.64 -7.96
CA ILE A 42 -18.30 1.08 -7.22
C ILE A 42 -18.25 2.61 -7.18
N THR A 43 -17.71 3.14 -6.09
CA THR A 43 -17.39 4.56 -5.94
C THR A 43 -16.08 4.71 -5.17
N CYS A 44 -15.43 5.86 -5.30
CA CYS A 44 -14.22 6.15 -4.54
C CYS A 44 -14.57 6.40 -3.06
N GLY A 45 -13.71 5.90 -2.17
CA GLY A 45 -13.76 6.17 -0.74
C GLY A 45 -12.35 6.46 -0.22
N ILE A 46 -12.28 7.16 0.92
CA ILE A 46 -11.00 7.36 1.62
C ILE A 46 -10.50 5.99 2.06
N THR A 47 -9.30 5.61 1.62
CA THR A 47 -8.71 4.31 1.99
C THR A 47 -7.98 4.40 3.32
N PHE A 48 -7.05 5.35 3.46
CA PHE A 48 -6.27 5.59 4.68
C PHE A 48 -5.51 6.93 4.59
N THR A 49 -4.91 7.38 5.69
CA THR A 49 -4.14 8.64 5.74
C THR A 49 -2.63 8.40 5.65
N PHE A 50 -1.91 9.29 4.93
CA PHE A 50 -0.44 9.20 4.82
C PHE A 50 0.29 9.99 5.90
N GLY A 51 -0.39 10.98 6.48
CA GLY A 51 0.11 11.74 7.62
C GLY A 51 0.00 10.93 8.91
N GLY A 52 0.63 11.44 9.97
CA GLY A 52 0.62 10.78 11.27
C GLY A 52 1.73 11.30 12.16
N LEU A 53 1.95 10.60 13.27
CA LEU A 53 3.03 10.87 14.20
C LEU A 53 4.37 10.63 13.52
N ARG A 54 5.32 11.54 13.77
CA ARG A 54 6.71 11.35 13.36
C ARG A 54 7.37 10.39 14.35
N ILE A 55 8.07 9.39 13.82
CA ILE A 55 8.89 8.46 14.61
C ILE A 55 10.34 8.47 14.12
N ASN A 56 11.27 8.04 14.98
CA ASN A 56 12.61 7.64 14.55
C ASN A 56 12.66 6.17 14.12
N THR A 57 13.86 5.65 13.85
CA THR A 57 14.08 4.26 13.42
C THR A 57 13.77 3.22 14.48
N ASP A 58 13.71 3.62 15.76
CA ASP A 58 13.34 2.76 16.89
C ASP A 58 11.85 2.86 17.23
N ALA A 59 11.07 3.53 16.37
CA ALA A 59 9.64 3.76 16.50
C ALA A 59 9.22 4.63 17.70
N GLU A 60 10.15 5.42 18.25
CA GLU A 60 9.86 6.41 19.29
C GLU A 60 9.18 7.62 18.67
N VAL A 61 8.06 8.05 19.26
CA VAL A 61 7.34 9.25 18.82
C VAL A 61 8.19 10.48 19.12
N GLN A 62 8.33 11.35 18.13
CA GLN A 62 9.07 12.59 18.26
C GLN A 62 8.15 13.75 18.65
N SER A 63 8.60 14.53 19.63
CA SER A 63 8.02 15.83 19.98
C SER A 63 8.22 16.84 18.84
N THR A 64 7.63 18.03 18.99
CA THR A 64 7.70 19.12 18.00
C THR A 64 9.11 19.69 17.81
N ASP A 65 10.03 19.40 18.74
CA ASP A 65 11.46 19.72 18.66
C ASP A 65 12.33 18.55 18.16
N TYR A 66 11.68 17.50 17.63
CA TYR A 66 12.31 16.28 17.11
C TYR A 66 13.05 15.42 18.14
N ARG A 67 12.81 15.63 19.43
CA ARG A 67 13.30 14.74 20.49
C ARG A 67 12.31 13.60 20.74
N PRO A 68 12.80 12.36 20.94
CA PRO A 68 11.94 11.26 21.37
C PRO A 68 11.19 11.58 22.66
N ILE A 69 9.91 11.22 22.72
CA ILE A 69 9.10 11.29 23.93
C ILE A 69 9.33 9.98 24.70
N PRO A 70 9.91 10.02 25.92
CA PRO A 70 10.26 8.81 26.66
C PRO A 70 9.06 7.89 26.90
N GLY A 71 9.20 6.62 26.53
CA GLY A 71 8.17 5.60 26.71
C GLY A 71 7.01 5.65 25.71
N LEU A 72 7.02 6.55 24.73
CA LEU A 72 5.96 6.65 23.72
C LEU A 72 6.43 6.15 22.36
N PHE A 73 5.78 5.09 21.87
CA PHE A 73 6.08 4.44 20.60
C PHE A 73 4.83 4.41 19.70
N ALA A 74 5.02 4.42 18.38
CA ALA A 74 3.92 4.32 17.42
C ALA A 74 4.29 3.43 16.22
N ALA A 75 3.28 2.82 15.63
CA ALA A 75 3.42 1.95 14.46
C ALA A 75 2.16 1.97 13.59
N GLY A 76 2.27 1.42 12.38
CA GLY A 76 1.14 1.29 11.46
C GLY A 76 0.68 2.63 10.88
N GLU A 77 -0.62 2.75 10.63
CA GLU A 77 -1.19 3.94 9.97
C GLU A 77 -1.13 5.20 10.86
N LEU A 78 -0.90 5.06 12.17
CA LEU A 78 -0.68 6.22 13.04
C LEU A 78 0.64 6.94 12.72
N VAL A 79 1.57 6.28 12.01
CA VAL A 79 2.88 6.82 11.65
C VAL A 79 2.81 7.56 10.31
N GLY A 80 3.27 8.81 10.32
CA GLY A 80 3.39 9.63 9.12
C GLY A 80 4.78 9.56 8.48
N GLY A 81 4.88 10.06 7.24
CA GLY A 81 6.17 10.27 6.56
C GLY A 81 6.72 9.07 5.80
N VAL A 82 5.96 7.97 5.74
CA VAL A 82 6.26 6.78 4.92
C VAL A 82 5.76 6.95 3.49
N PHE A 83 4.60 7.58 3.31
CA PHE A 83 3.97 7.87 2.02
C PHE A 83 3.66 9.37 1.91
N TYR A 84 3.61 9.89 0.68
CA TYR A 84 3.38 11.33 0.42
C TYR A 84 2.44 11.56 -0.76
N ASN A 85 2.86 11.19 -1.97
CA ASN A 85 2.06 11.44 -3.19
C ASN A 85 1.15 10.27 -3.54
N ASN A 86 1.64 9.05 -3.32
CA ASN A 86 0.91 7.81 -3.52
C ASN A 86 1.52 6.73 -2.64
N TYR A 87 0.85 5.59 -2.54
CA TYR A 87 1.38 4.39 -1.90
C TYR A 87 1.38 3.21 -2.89
N PRO A 88 2.43 2.37 -2.89
CA PRO A 88 2.36 1.11 -3.61
C PRO A 88 1.35 0.17 -2.94
N GLY A 89 0.46 -0.45 -3.72
CA GLY A 89 -0.56 -1.36 -3.19
C GLY A 89 0.06 -2.44 -2.27
N GLY A 90 -0.55 -2.65 -1.10
CA GLY A 90 -0.11 -3.64 -0.11
C GLY A 90 0.98 -3.17 0.86
N THR A 91 1.65 -2.03 0.63
CA THR A 91 2.72 -1.56 1.54
C THR A 91 2.21 -1.06 2.89
N GLY A 92 0.93 -0.72 3.01
CA GLY A 92 0.32 -0.36 4.31
C GLY A 92 0.37 -1.51 5.33
N LEU A 93 0.12 -2.75 4.87
CA LEU A 93 0.24 -3.94 5.71
C LEU A 93 1.70 -4.18 6.13
N MET A 94 2.64 -4.00 5.19
CA MET A 94 4.07 -4.12 5.48
C MET A 94 4.54 -3.06 6.48
N ASN A 95 4.06 -1.81 6.35
CA ASN A 95 4.32 -0.73 7.30
C ASN A 95 3.87 -1.14 8.71
N GLY A 96 2.64 -1.63 8.85
CA GLY A 96 2.12 -2.15 10.11
C GLY A 96 2.94 -3.29 10.71
N SER A 97 3.29 -4.29 9.91
CA SER A 97 4.06 -5.45 10.38
C SER A 97 5.50 -5.10 10.80
N VAL A 98 6.21 -4.29 10.00
CA VAL A 98 7.60 -3.94 10.26
C VAL A 98 7.71 -2.99 11.44
N PHE A 99 7.03 -1.85 11.40
CA PHE A 99 7.10 -0.88 12.50
C PHE A 99 6.40 -1.38 13.76
N GLY A 100 5.39 -2.24 13.64
CA GLY A 100 4.78 -2.90 14.79
C GLY A 100 5.78 -3.79 15.53
N LYS A 101 6.59 -4.57 14.79
CA LYS A 101 7.68 -5.36 15.38
C LYS A 101 8.76 -4.48 16.01
N VAL A 102 9.16 -3.40 15.35
CA VAL A 102 10.16 -2.46 15.87
C VAL A 102 9.66 -1.81 17.16
N ALA A 103 8.49 -1.18 17.13
CA ALA A 103 7.89 -0.53 18.29
C ALA A 103 7.72 -1.47 19.47
N GLY A 104 7.24 -2.70 19.22
CA GLY A 104 7.10 -3.71 20.28
C GLY A 104 8.43 -4.11 20.92
N ARG A 105 9.50 -4.27 20.12
CA ARG A 105 10.84 -4.57 20.64
C ARG A 105 11.39 -3.39 21.44
N SER A 106 11.35 -2.18 20.89
CA SER A 106 11.90 -0.98 21.54
C SER A 106 11.18 -0.68 22.86
N ALA A 107 9.85 -0.81 22.88
CA ALA A 107 9.06 -0.65 24.10
C ALA A 107 9.43 -1.69 25.18
N ALA A 108 9.66 -2.95 24.78
CA ALA A 108 10.08 -4.01 25.69
C ALA A 108 11.51 -3.82 26.23
N GLU A 109 12.40 -3.22 25.45
CA GLU A 109 13.76 -2.86 25.88
C GLU A 109 13.75 -1.65 26.83
N TYR A 110 12.90 -0.65 26.56
CA TYR A 110 12.76 0.55 27.39
C TYR A 110 12.40 0.22 28.85
N VAL A 111 11.50 -0.73 29.09
CA VAL A 111 11.06 -1.11 30.44
C VAL A 111 12.05 -2.00 31.21
N LYS A 112 13.10 -2.50 30.55
CA LYS A 112 14.15 -3.33 31.18
C LYS A 112 15.34 -2.52 31.70
N GLN A 113 15.43 -1.24 31.30
CA GLN A 113 16.43 -0.29 31.76
C GLN A 113 16.03 0.27 33.13
#